data_AF-A0A8T3PV59-F1
#
_entry.id   AF-A0A8T3PV59-F1
#
_cell.length_a   1.000
_cell.length_b   1.000
_cell.length_c   1.000
_cell.angle_alpha   90.00
_cell.angle_beta   90.00
_cell.angle_gamma   90.00
#
_symmetry.space_group_name_H-M   'P 1'
#
loop_
_entity.id
_entity.type
_entity.pdbx_description
1 polymer ?
#
loop_
_entity_poly.entity_id
_entity_poly.type
_entity_poly.pdbx_seq_one_letter_code
_entity_poly.pdbx_strand_id
1 'polypeptide(L)'
;MTEDEVRQRAFAMPLTSPAYPKGPYRFVDREYLDGAPRICELVRYTLRDLTIKGAWSGPGALALFPHALAPVAELPVLEVVSAVHILTDLTLPLGAVAYDYLVA
;
A
#
# COMPACT_ATOMS: atom_id res chain seq x y z
N MET A 1 0.23 -3.05 -20.53
CA MET A 1 -0.29 -2.15 -19.49
C MET A 1 -0.34 -0.75 -20.09
N THR A 2 -1.53 -0.18 -20.23
CA THR A 2 -1.74 1.17 -20.77
C THR A 2 -1.73 2.21 -19.65
N GLU A 3 -1.51 3.49 -19.99
CA GLU A 3 -1.50 4.59 -19.01
C GLU A 3 -2.85 4.73 -18.29
N ASP A 4 -3.96 4.58 -19.00
CA ASP A 4 -5.30 4.66 -18.41
C ASP A 4 -5.59 3.51 -17.42
N GLU A 5 -5.11 2.30 -17.70
CA GLU A 5 -5.21 1.17 -16.77
C GLU A 5 -4.48 1.45 -15.45
N VAL A 6 -3.31 2.09 -15.55
CA VAL A 6 -2.53 2.48 -14.38
C VAL A 6 -3.28 3.54 -13.57
N ARG A 7 -3.80 4.58 -14.22
CA ARG A 7 -4.59 5.63 -13.54
C ARG A 7 -5.83 5.08 -12.84
N GLN A 8 -6.51 4.07 -13.41
CA GLN A 8 -7.68 3.43 -12.80
C GLN A 8 -7.34 2.49 -11.63
N ARG A 9 -6.15 1.88 -11.61
CA ARG A 9 -5.71 0.91 -10.60
C ARG A 9 -4.86 1.53 -9.48
N ALA A 10 -4.26 2.68 -9.74
CA ALA A 10 -3.41 3.48 -8.84
C ALA A 10 -4.17 4.06 -7.62
N PHE A 11 -4.61 3.23 -6.67
CA PHE A 11 -5.24 3.73 -5.44
C PHE A 11 -4.34 3.65 -4.19
N ALA A 12 -3.34 2.78 -4.18
CA ALA A 12 -2.35 2.66 -3.11
C ALA A 12 -1.02 2.15 -3.68
N MET A 13 0.05 2.21 -2.87
CA MET A 13 1.33 1.62 -3.23
C MET A 13 1.39 0.14 -2.80
N PRO A 14 2.02 -0.75 -3.59
CA PRO A 14 2.44 -0.57 -4.99
C PRO A 14 1.27 -0.39 -5.97
N LEU A 15 1.47 0.43 -7.01
CA LEU A 15 0.45 0.93 -7.94
C LEU A 15 -0.40 -0.15 -8.65
N THR A 16 0.17 -1.34 -8.85
CA THR A 16 -0.42 -2.49 -9.58
C THR A 16 -0.77 -3.68 -8.69
N SER A 17 -0.26 -3.71 -7.46
CA SER A 17 -0.54 -4.74 -6.47
C SER A 17 -0.53 -4.08 -5.08
N PRO A 18 -1.54 -3.25 -4.79
CA PRO A 18 -1.57 -2.48 -3.56
C PRO A 18 -1.62 -3.42 -2.36
N ALA A 19 -0.87 -3.10 -1.30
CA ALA A 19 -0.74 -3.96 -0.12
C ALA A 19 -2.06 -4.17 0.65
N TYR A 20 -3.13 -3.46 0.28
CA TYR A 20 -4.45 -3.48 0.93
C TYR A 20 -5.57 -3.37 -0.13
N PRO A 21 -6.79 -3.88 0.15
CA PRO A 21 -7.92 -3.90 -0.80
C PRO A 21 -8.40 -2.49 -1.20
N LYS A 22 -9.24 -2.41 -2.25
CA LYS A 22 -9.68 -1.15 -2.86
C LYS A 22 -10.43 -0.27 -1.86
N GLY A 23 -9.79 0.85 -1.52
CA GLY A 23 -10.09 1.69 -0.37
C GLY A 23 -8.80 1.81 0.45
N PRO A 24 -8.03 2.91 0.32
CA PRO A 24 -6.77 3.00 1.02
C PRO A 24 -7.09 3.03 2.51
N TYR A 25 -6.65 2.03 3.24
CA TYR A 25 -6.93 1.89 4.66
C TYR A 25 -5.60 1.59 5.32
N ARG A 26 -5.03 2.60 5.96
CA ARG A 26 -3.87 2.45 6.84
C ARG A 26 -4.41 2.35 8.25
N PHE A 27 -4.06 1.28 8.95
CA PHE A 27 -4.27 1.22 10.39
C PHE A 27 -3.27 2.16 11.06
N VAL A 28 -3.78 3.09 11.87
CA VAL A 28 -2.98 3.98 12.68
C VAL A 28 -3.28 3.65 14.13
N ASP A 29 -2.29 3.07 14.79
CA ASP A 29 -2.23 2.80 16.21
C ASP A 29 -1.30 3.79 16.91
N ARG A 30 -1.79 4.38 17.99
CA ARG A 30 -0.96 5.19 18.87
C ARG A 30 -1.40 4.99 20.31
N GLU A 31 -0.46 4.65 21.17
CA GLU A 31 -0.71 4.51 22.60
C GLU A 31 -0.69 5.87 23.33
N TYR A 32 -1.36 5.90 24.48
CA TYR A 32 -1.26 6.97 25.47
C TYR A 32 -0.16 6.64 26.51
N LEU A 33 0.11 7.56 27.44
CA LEU A 33 1.20 7.42 28.42
C LEU A 33 1.04 6.19 29.34
N ASP A 34 -0.19 5.71 29.52
CA ASP A 34 -0.55 4.54 30.30
C ASP A 34 -0.52 3.22 29.51
N GLY A 35 -0.13 3.26 28.22
CA GLY A 35 -0.10 2.10 27.33
C GLY A 35 -1.45 1.74 26.72
N ALA A 36 -2.53 2.46 27.03
CA ALA A 36 -3.82 2.24 26.38
C ALA A 36 -3.83 2.83 24.96
N PRO A 37 -4.57 2.24 24.00
CA PRO A 37 -4.69 2.82 22.67
C PRO A 37 -5.41 4.17 22.74
N ARG A 38 -4.72 5.23 22.29
CA ARG A 38 -5.24 6.60 22.15
C ARG A 38 -5.87 6.82 20.78
N ILE A 39 -5.26 6.25 19.75
CA ILE A 39 -5.71 6.31 18.36
C ILE A 39 -5.71 4.88 17.86
N CYS A 40 -6.84 4.44 17.33
CA CYS A 40 -7.00 3.16 16.68
C CYS A 40 -7.95 3.40 15.52
N GLU A 41 -7.39 3.82 14.38
CA GLU A 41 -8.17 4.35 13.27
C GLU A 41 -7.78 3.71 11.95
N LEU A 42 -8.78 3.50 11.09
CA LEU A 42 -8.60 3.17 9.70
C LEU A 42 -8.56 4.47 8.89
N VAL A 43 -7.39 4.85 8.37
CA VAL A 43 -7.19 6.13 7.65
C VAL A 43 -7.09 5.93 6.15
N ARG A 44 -7.76 6.79 5.40
CA ARG A 44 -7.83 6.82 3.94
C ARG A 44 -6.94 7.86 3.28
N TYR A 45 -6.06 7.42 2.38
CA TYR A 45 -5.15 8.26 1.60
C TYR A 45 -5.38 8.12 0.09
N THR A 46 -5.63 9.22 -0.62
CA THR A 46 -5.84 9.15 -2.09
C THR A 46 -4.66 9.81 -2.81
N LEU A 47 -3.96 9.09 -3.68
CA LEU A 47 -2.90 9.65 -4.51
C LEU A 47 -3.47 10.71 -5.47
N ARG A 48 -2.76 11.83 -5.66
CA ARG A 48 -3.12 12.90 -6.61
C ARG A 48 -1.95 13.22 -7.55
N ASP A 49 -2.24 13.95 -8.61
CA ASP A 49 -1.25 14.49 -9.55
C ASP A 49 -0.30 13.43 -10.13
N LEU A 50 -0.85 12.27 -10.50
CA LEU A 50 -0.08 11.14 -11.01
C LEU A 50 0.36 11.38 -12.46
N THR A 51 1.67 11.48 -12.69
CA THR A 51 2.29 11.59 -14.01
C THR A 51 3.17 10.36 -14.27
N ILE A 52 2.84 9.57 -15.30
CA ILE A 52 3.60 8.38 -15.67
C ILE A 52 4.72 8.77 -16.64
N LYS A 53 5.97 8.49 -16.25
CA LYS A 53 7.16 8.68 -17.09
C LYS A 53 7.52 7.43 -17.89
N GLY A 54 7.16 6.26 -17.37
CA GLY A 54 7.38 4.99 -18.05
C GLY A 54 6.77 3.82 -17.29
N ALA A 55 6.40 2.79 -18.05
CA ALA A 55 5.83 1.57 -17.51
C ALA A 55 6.26 0.38 -18.39
N TRP A 56 6.84 -0.64 -17.76
CA TRP A 56 7.31 -1.85 -18.42
C TRP A 56 6.82 -3.08 -17.67
N SER A 57 6.57 -4.15 -18.42
CA SER A 57 6.28 -5.49 -17.90
C SER A 57 7.35 -6.45 -18.38
N GLY A 58 7.69 -7.44 -17.56
CA GLY A 58 8.67 -8.46 -17.93
C GLY A 58 8.67 -9.63 -16.94
N PRO A 59 9.50 -10.65 -17.19
CA PRO A 59 9.70 -11.73 -16.22
C PRO A 59 10.33 -11.17 -14.94
N GLY A 60 9.88 -11.66 -13.78
CA GLY A 60 10.41 -11.28 -12.47
C GLY A 60 10.48 -12.49 -11.55
N ALA A 61 11.36 -12.41 -10.56
CA ALA A 61 11.51 -13.42 -9.52
C ALA A 61 11.57 -12.73 -8.15
N LEU A 62 11.02 -13.38 -7.12
CA LEU A 62 11.03 -12.88 -5.75
C LEU A 62 11.39 -14.01 -4.79
N ALA A 63 12.33 -13.75 -3.90
CA ALA A 63 12.67 -14.63 -2.78
C ALA A 63 12.61 -13.81 -1.49
N LEU A 64 12.02 -14.40 -0.45
CA LEU A 64 11.89 -13.79 0.88
C LEU A 64 12.74 -14.58 1.87
N PHE A 65 13.40 -13.87 2.78
CA PHE A 65 14.29 -14.46 3.77
C PHE A 65 13.73 -14.20 5.18
N PRO A 66 13.77 -15.19 6.09
CA PRO A 66 13.32 -14.99 7.46
C PRO A 66 14.14 -13.93 8.18
N HIS A 67 13.46 -13.06 8.92
CA HIS A 67 14.10 -12.04 9.75
C HIS A 67 13.24 -11.76 10.98
N ALA A 68 13.85 -11.75 12.18
CA ALA A 68 13.13 -11.67 13.45
C ALA A 68 12.30 -10.39 13.63
N LEU A 69 12.78 -9.25 13.10
CA LEU A 69 12.10 -7.95 13.20
C LEU A 69 11.44 -7.50 11.90
N ALA A 70 11.50 -8.32 10.84
CA ALA A 70 10.94 -8.01 9.53
C ALA A 70 10.35 -9.29 8.92
N PRO A 71 9.21 -9.77 9.44
CA PRO A 71 8.65 -11.09 9.14
C PRO A 71 8.00 -11.18 7.75
N VAL A 72 8.61 -10.59 6.72
CA VAL A 72 8.06 -10.60 5.35
C VAL A 72 7.91 -12.01 4.79
N ALA A 73 8.77 -12.95 5.22
CA ALA A 73 8.73 -14.34 4.80
C ALA A 73 7.60 -15.17 5.44
N GLU A 74 6.85 -14.63 6.41
CA GLU A 74 5.65 -15.28 6.95
C GLU A 74 4.50 -15.32 5.92
N LEU A 75 4.57 -14.49 4.88
CA LEU A 75 3.73 -14.57 3.69
C LEU A 75 4.52 -15.26 2.57
N PRO A 76 4.43 -16.60 2.45
CA PRO A 76 5.26 -17.34 1.51
C PRO A 76 4.88 -17.04 0.06
N VAL A 77 5.89 -16.91 -0.80
CA VAL A 77 5.70 -16.76 -2.24
C VAL A 77 5.31 -18.11 -2.82
N LEU A 78 4.02 -18.30 -3.12
CA LEU A 78 3.51 -19.50 -3.78
C LEU A 78 3.85 -19.49 -5.29
N GLU A 79 3.60 -18.35 -5.94
CA GLU A 79 3.92 -18.12 -7.34
C GLU A 79 4.09 -16.62 -7.62
N VAL A 80 4.90 -16.29 -8.63
CA VAL A 80 5.00 -14.91 -9.15
C VAL A 80 3.96 -14.73 -10.25
N VAL A 81 2.89 -14.00 -9.96
CA VAL A 81 1.77 -13.77 -10.90
C VAL A 81 2.12 -12.74 -11.99
N SER A 82 2.83 -11.68 -11.64
CA SER A 82 3.28 -10.65 -12.60
C SER A 82 4.42 -9.80 -12.04
N ALA A 83 5.18 -9.15 -12.92
CA ALA A 83 6.16 -8.14 -12.54
C ALA A 83 6.05 -6.90 -13.43
N VAL A 84 6.12 -5.73 -12.81
CA VAL A 84 6.05 -4.43 -13.47
C VAL A 84 7.08 -3.47 -12.89
N HIS A 85 7.60 -2.60 -13.75
CA HIS A 85 8.44 -1.48 -13.36
C HIS A 85 7.79 -0.20 -13.84
N ILE A 86 7.54 0.74 -12.92
CA ILE A 86 6.82 1.98 -13.19
C ILE A 86 7.63 3.15 -12.64
N LEU A 87 7.81 4.18 -13.47
CA LEU A 87 8.43 5.44 -13.10
C LEU A 87 7.37 6.53 -13.16
N THR A 88 7.09 7.19 -12.04
CA THR A 88 6.01 8.18 -11.92
C THR A 88 6.37 9.33 -10.99
N ASP A 89 5.88 10.52 -11.31
CA ASP A 89 5.70 11.58 -10.31
C ASP A 89 4.30 11.45 -9.71
N LEU A 90 4.17 11.62 -8.40
CA LEU A 90 2.89 11.55 -7.70
C LEU A 90 2.90 12.41 -6.44
N THR A 91 1.72 12.86 -6.02
CA THR A 91 1.51 13.58 -4.76
C THR A 91 0.76 12.69 -3.78
N LEU A 92 1.28 12.58 -2.55
CA LEU A 92 0.59 11.95 -1.42
C LEU A 92 -0.02 13.04 -0.52
N PRO A 93 -1.33 13.33 -0.61
CA PRO A 93 -1.98 14.31 0.25
C PRO A 93 -2.26 13.72 1.64
N LEU A 94 -2.73 14.59 2.55
CA LEU A 94 -3.21 14.17 3.87
C LEU A 94 -4.38 13.19 3.76
N GLY A 95 -4.45 12.27 4.71
CA GLY A 95 -5.48 11.25 4.81
C GLY A 95 -6.70 11.73 5.61
N ALA A 96 -7.80 10.99 5.50
CA ALA A 96 -9.03 11.21 6.25
C ALA A 96 -9.41 9.93 7.01
N VAL A 97 -9.96 10.04 8.22
CA VAL A 97 -10.41 8.87 8.99
C VAL A 97 -11.61 8.23 8.29
N ALA A 98 -11.51 6.94 8.00
CA ALA A 98 -12.59 6.14 7.43
C ALA A 98 -13.36 5.36 8.49
N TYR A 99 -12.69 4.95 9.56
CA TYR A 99 -13.30 4.27 10.69
C TYR A 99 -12.48 4.50 11.96
N ASP A 100 -13.14 4.74 13.09
CA ASP A 100 -12.52 4.87 14.41
C ASP A 100 -12.98 3.71 15.29
N TYR A 101 -12.03 2.89 15.75
CA TYR A 101 -12.31 1.69 16.53
C TYR A 101 -12.54 1.98 18.01
N LEU A 102 -12.26 3.19 18.51
CA LEU A 102 -12.43 3.54 19.93
C LEU A 102 -13.79 4.16 20.25
N VAL A 103 -14.53 4.60 19.22
CA VAL A 103 -15.86 5.22 19.35
C VAL A 103 -16.98 4.23 18.99
N ALA A 104 -16.64 3.12 18.32
CA ALA A 104 -17.58 2.12 17.82
C ALA A 104 -18.02 1.08 18.88
#